data_AF-A0A3G2UW90-F1
#
_entry.id   AF-A0A3G2UW90-F1
#
_cell.length_a   1.000
_cell.length_b   1.000
_cell.length_c   1.000
_cell.angle_alpha   90.00
_cell.angle_beta   90.00
_cell.angle_gamma   90.00
#
_symmetry.space_group_name_H-M   'P 1'
#
loop_
_entity.id
_entity.type
_entity.pdbx_description
1 polymer ?
#
loop_
_entity_poly.entity_id
_entity_poly.type
_entity_poly.pdbx_seq_one_letter_code
_entity_poly.pdbx_strand_id
1 'polypeptide(L)'
;MVHVIRTRRGLSLDTKDETQTVSNSSQVEPLTVRIPAAIRMTGIGRSKLYELIQSGDIEIVKIGSATLIPVESLRQLINRNKR
;
A
#
# COMPACT_ATOMS: atom_id res chain seq x y z
N MET A 1 -50.10 32.83 -3.67
CA MET A 1 -50.86 31.65 -3.23
C MET A 1 -50.10 31.06 -2.04
N VAL A 2 -50.78 31.01 -0.91
CA VAL A 2 -50.22 30.82 0.43
C VAL A 2 -50.04 29.33 0.75
N HIS A 3 -48.84 29.00 1.26
CA HIS A 3 -48.57 28.19 2.44
C HIS A 3 -49.15 26.77 2.65
N VAL A 4 -48.19 25.90 3.05
CA VAL A 4 -48.29 24.72 3.95
C VAL A 4 -48.81 23.43 3.35
N ILE A 5 -47.94 22.40 3.30
CA ILE A 5 -48.27 21.03 3.76
C ILE A 5 -47.06 20.36 4.46
N ARG A 6 -47.12 20.39 5.79
CA ARG A 6 -46.93 19.26 6.76
C ARG A 6 -45.70 18.33 6.69
N THR A 7 -44.83 18.52 7.70
CA THR A 7 -44.36 17.54 8.71
C THR A 7 -44.06 16.07 8.38
N ARG A 8 -42.83 15.68 8.75
CA ARG A 8 -42.39 14.51 9.55
C ARG A 8 -43.00 13.12 9.26
N ARG A 9 -42.15 12.21 8.80
CA ARG A 9 -41.99 10.80 9.26
C ARG A 9 -40.90 10.19 8.37
N GLY A 10 -39.72 9.89 8.89
CA GLY A 10 -39.55 8.62 9.60
C GLY A 10 -39.72 7.47 8.61
N LEU A 11 -38.70 7.21 7.78
CA LEU A 11 -38.61 5.96 7.03
C LEU A 11 -37.30 5.28 7.44
N SER A 12 -37.36 4.58 8.55
CA SER A 12 -36.39 3.53 8.88
C SER A 12 -36.64 2.41 7.88
N LEU A 13 -35.62 2.07 7.10
CA LEU A 13 -35.54 0.78 6.43
C LEU A 13 -34.38 0.05 7.08
N ASP A 14 -34.70 -0.59 8.20
CA ASP A 14 -33.96 -1.70 8.76
C ASP A 14 -33.77 -2.76 7.67
N THR A 15 -32.62 -2.75 7.00
CA THR A 15 -32.11 -3.92 6.27
C THR A 15 -30.86 -4.35 6.99
N LYS A 16 -31.03 -5.46 7.69
CA LYS A 16 -30.01 -6.18 8.44
C LYS A 16 -28.86 -6.59 7.51
N ASP A 17 -27.70 -6.71 8.14
CA ASP A 17 -26.53 -7.54 7.84
C ASP A 17 -26.68 -8.58 6.71
N GLU A 18 -25.54 -8.89 6.07
CA GLU A 18 -25.29 -9.74 4.89
C GLU A 18 -25.25 -8.96 3.55
N THR A 19 -24.15 -8.89 2.80
CA THR A 19 -23.02 -9.81 2.69
C THR A 19 -21.80 -9.08 2.15
N GLN A 20 -20.65 -9.44 2.72
CA GLN A 20 -19.30 -9.13 2.27
C GLN A 20 -19.15 -9.32 0.75
N THR A 21 -19.05 -8.23 -0.01
CA THR A 21 -18.41 -8.30 -1.33
C THR A 21 -16.93 -8.06 -1.12
N VAL A 22 -16.24 -9.10 -0.67
CA VAL A 22 -14.79 -9.21 -0.81
C VAL A 22 -14.47 -9.26 -2.30
N SER A 23 -14.25 -8.09 -2.91
CA SER A 23 -13.54 -7.99 -4.18
C SER A 23 -12.08 -8.34 -3.94
N ASN A 24 -11.82 -9.64 -3.74
CA ASN A 24 -10.49 -10.22 -3.84
C ASN A 24 -10.04 -10.13 -5.29
N SER A 25 -9.65 -8.93 -5.73
CA SER A 25 -8.63 -8.82 -6.76
C SER A 25 -7.39 -9.46 -6.15
N SER A 26 -7.03 -10.66 -6.58
CA SER A 26 -5.80 -11.32 -6.17
C SER A 26 -4.62 -10.41 -6.51
N GLN A 27 -4.26 -9.51 -5.60
CA GLN A 27 -3.14 -8.60 -5.77
C GLN A 27 -1.89 -9.44 -5.62
N VAL A 28 -1.36 -9.88 -6.77
CA VAL A 28 -0.08 -10.58 -6.83
C VAL A 28 0.97 -9.65 -6.23
N GLU A 29 1.53 -10.06 -5.09
CA GLU A 29 2.60 -9.29 -4.47
C GLU A 29 3.84 -9.35 -5.38
N PRO A 30 4.45 -8.20 -5.71
CA PRO A 30 5.64 -8.21 -6.55
C PRO A 30 6.83 -8.83 -5.80
N LEU A 31 7.55 -9.74 -6.46
CA LEU A 31 8.79 -10.30 -5.91
C LEU A 31 9.89 -9.24 -5.79
N THR A 32 9.96 -8.35 -6.77
CA THR A 32 10.93 -7.26 -6.81
C THR A 32 10.28 -5.97 -7.31
N VAL A 33 10.84 -4.84 -6.90
CA VAL A 33 10.41 -3.50 -7.29
C VAL A 33 11.58 -2.67 -7.80
N ARG A 34 11.32 -1.71 -8.67
CA ARG A 34 12.36 -0.73 -9.08
C ARG A 34 12.65 0.25 -7.95
N ILE A 35 13.81 0.90 -8.00
CA ILE A 35 14.24 1.93 -7.05
C ILE A 35 13.15 2.99 -6.76
N PRO A 36 12.48 3.61 -7.77
CA PRO A 36 11.45 4.61 -7.48
C PRO A 36 10.24 4.05 -6.71
N ALA A 37 9.90 2.78 -6.94
CA ALA A 37 8.82 2.12 -6.22
C ALA A 37 9.24 1.79 -4.78
N ALA A 38 10.46 1.30 -4.58
CA ALA A 38 11.01 1.08 -3.23
C ALA A 38 11.02 2.36 -2.38
N ILE A 39 11.39 3.51 -2.97
CA ILE A 39 11.33 4.82 -2.30
C ILE A 39 9.89 5.13 -1.85
N ARG A 40 8.91 4.93 -2.73
CA ARG A 40 7.49 5.17 -2.40
C ARG A 40 6.96 4.22 -1.33
N MET A 41 7.39 2.95 -1.35
CA MET A 41 6.97 1.93 -0.40
C MET A 41 7.55 2.14 1.00
N THR A 42 8.81 2.55 1.08
CA THR A 42 9.53 2.66 2.36
C THR A 42 9.51 4.06 2.96
N GLY A 43 9.24 5.10 2.15
CA GLY A 43 9.41 6.49 2.54
C GLY A 43 10.87 6.93 2.68
N ILE A 44 11.84 6.06 2.38
CA ILE A 44 13.27 6.37 2.48
C ILE A 44 13.69 7.23 1.29
N GLY A 45 14.34 8.35 1.57
CA GLY A 45 14.88 9.24 0.54
C GLY A 45 15.91 8.54 -0.36
N ARG A 46 16.03 9.02 -1.61
CA ARG A 46 16.90 8.43 -2.63
C ARG A 46 18.35 8.29 -2.19
N SER A 47 18.93 9.31 -1.54
CA SER A 47 20.32 9.26 -1.04
C SER A 47 20.49 8.11 -0.06
N LYS A 48 19.60 8.03 0.94
CA LYS A 48 19.70 7.02 1.98
C LYS A 48 19.48 5.61 1.45
N LEU A 49 18.57 5.44 0.48
CA LEU A 49 18.38 4.15 -0.18
C LEU A 49 19.66 3.68 -0.87
N TYR A 50 20.37 4.56 -1.58
CA TYR A 50 21.63 4.19 -2.23
C TYR A 50 22.75 3.90 -1.21
N GLU A 51 22.83 4.64 -0.11
CA GLU A 51 23.75 4.31 0.97
C GLU A 51 23.49 2.90 1.51
N LEU A 52 22.21 2.54 1.72
CA LEU A 52 21.82 1.21 2.21
C LEU A 52 22.09 0.10 1.18
N ILE A 53 21.98 0.40 -0.10
CA ILE A 53 22.39 -0.51 -1.17
C ILE A 53 23.91 -0.69 -1.18
N GLN A 54 24.66 0.40 -0.99
CA GLN A 54 26.12 0.38 -0.97
C GLN A 54 26.68 -0.30 0.29
N SER A 55 26.03 -0.15 1.44
CA SER A 55 26.38 -0.85 2.68
C SER A 55 26.02 -2.33 2.66
N GLY A 56 25.19 -2.77 1.71
CA GLY A 56 24.67 -4.13 1.64
C GLY A 56 23.49 -4.39 2.58
N ASP A 57 22.93 -3.35 3.21
CA ASP A 57 21.74 -3.48 4.06
C ASP A 57 20.47 -3.75 3.24
N ILE A 58 20.45 -3.28 1.98
CA ILE A 58 19.43 -3.58 0.98
C ILE A 58 20.08 -4.32 -0.18
N GLU A 59 19.55 -5.51 -0.47
CA GLU A 59 19.99 -6.32 -1.60
C GLU A 59 19.40 -5.79 -2.92
N ILE A 60 20.18 -5.93 -4.00
CA ILE A 60 19.73 -5.60 -5.35
C ILE A 60 19.99 -6.75 -6.30
N VAL A 61 19.10 -6.91 -7.27
CA VAL A 61 19.25 -7.85 -8.38
C VAL A 61 19.32 -7.04 -9.67
N LYS A 62 20.38 -7.25 -10.45
CA LYS A 62 20.51 -6.67 -11.79
C LYS A 62 20.10 -7.68 -12.85
N ILE A 63 19.12 -7.31 -13.67
CA ILE A 63 18.68 -8.09 -14.83
C ILE A 63 18.78 -7.19 -16.06
N GLY A 64 19.78 -7.44 -16.92
CA GLY A 64 20.12 -6.56 -18.02
C GLY A 64 20.47 -5.15 -17.52
N SER A 65 19.76 -4.14 -18.02
CA SER A 65 19.89 -2.74 -17.57
C SER A 65 19.03 -2.39 -16.36
N ALA A 66 18.12 -3.28 -15.95
CA ALA A 66 17.20 -3.02 -14.85
C ALA A 66 17.86 -3.34 -13.50
N THR A 67 17.74 -2.40 -12.56
CA THR A 67 18.06 -2.63 -11.14
C THR A 67 16.76 -2.83 -10.38
N LEU A 68 16.65 -4.00 -9.76
CA LEU A 68 15.48 -4.47 -9.03
C LEU A 68 15.86 -4.68 -7.56
N ILE A 69 14.93 -4.39 -6.66
CA ILE A 69 15.08 -4.58 -5.22
C ILE A 69 14.07 -5.65 -4.79
N PRO A 70 14.52 -6.77 -4.20
CA PRO A 70 13.60 -7.74 -3.61
C PRO A 70 12.74 -7.11 -2.53
N VAL A 71 11.43 -7.35 -2.58
CA VAL A 71 10.52 -6.83 -1.55
C VAL A 71 10.87 -7.41 -0.18
N GLU A 72 11.32 -8.66 -0.14
CA GLU A 72 11.78 -9.31 1.09
C GLU A 72 12.94 -8.55 1.76
N SER A 73 13.91 -8.07 0.99
CA SER A 73 15.03 -7.29 1.54
C SER A 73 14.56 -5.98 2.19
N LEU A 74 13.57 -5.31 1.58
CA LEU A 74 12.94 -4.13 2.17
C LEU A 74 12.19 -4.47 3.47
N ARG A 75 11.45 -5.58 3.48
CA ARG A 75 10.74 -6.06 4.68
C ARG A 75 11.71 -6.34 5.82
N GLN A 76 12.81 -7.03 5.54
CA GLN A 76 13.87 -7.32 6.52
C GLN A 76 14.53 -6.06 7.07
N LEU A 77 14.78 -5.05 6.24
CA LEU A 77 15.29 -3.76 6.69
C LEU A 77 14.37 -3.12 7.75
N ILE A 78 13.07 -3.03 7.45
CA ILE A 78 12.11 -2.41 8.36
C ILE A 78 11.97 -3.24 9.65
N ASN A 79 11.88 -4.56 9.54
CA ASN A 79 11.77 -5.46 10.69
C ASN A 79 12.96 -5.34 11.64
N ARG A 80 14.20 -5.24 11.11
CA ARG A 80 15.41 -5.01 11.91
C ARG A 80 15.42 -3.68 12.66
N ASN A 81 14.75 -2.65 12.13
CA ASN A 81 14.73 -1.30 12.69
C ASN A 81 13.47 -1.00 13.53
N LYS A 82 12.49 -1.92 13.55
CA LYS A 82 11.29 -1.82 14.38
C LYS A 82 11.69 -1.97 15.85
N ARG A 83 11.41 -0.95 16.66
CA ARG A 83 11.67 -0.92 18.11
C ARG A 83 10.36 -0.82 18.89
#